data_AF-A0A0A1DQV9-F1
#
_entry.id   AF-A0A0A1DQV9-F1
#
_cell.length_a   1.000
_cell.length_b   1.000
_cell.length_c   1.000
_cell.angle_alpha   90.00
_cell.angle_beta   90.00
_cell.angle_gamma   90.00
#
_symmetry.space_group_name_H-M   'P 1'
#
loop_
_entity.id
_entity.type
_entity.pdbx_description
1 polymer ?
#
loop_
_entity_poly.entity_id
_entity_poly.type
_entity_poly.pdbx_seq_one_letter_code
_entity_poly.pdbx_strand_id
1 'polypeptide(L)'
;MAIDYSSKVGKVRLLINDVDEGNLVFPDDQLEAFLALEHDSVKRAAAQAIDSQATNEALALKVLKDHQVQTDGAKLADAMRRHADSLRKQAREDEDAEDDGFYFDVIDIVGGNGSHPELTERPL
;
A
#
# COMPACT_ATOMS: atom_id res chain seq x y z
N MET A 1 18.63 -15.83 11.75
CA MET A 1 19.47 -14.82 11.06
C MET A 1 18.70 -13.54 11.23
N ALA A 2 19.34 -12.51 11.77
CA ALA A 2 18.62 -11.31 12.20
C ALA A 2 17.84 -10.68 11.03
N ILE A 3 16.57 -10.34 11.24
CA ILE A 3 15.76 -9.65 10.22
C ILE A 3 16.34 -8.24 9.99
N ASP A 4 16.69 -7.94 8.74
CA ASP A 4 17.15 -6.60 8.34
C ASP A 4 15.97 -5.72 7.90
N TYR A 5 15.53 -4.83 8.80
CA TYR A 5 14.43 -3.88 8.55
C TYR A 5 14.81 -2.72 7.61
N SER A 6 16.08 -2.58 7.22
CA SER A 6 16.46 -1.59 6.20
C SER A 6 16.14 -2.09 4.79
N SER A 7 16.16 -3.41 4.59
CA SER A 7 15.77 -4.07 3.34
C SER A 7 14.27 -3.96 3.06
N LYS A 8 13.87 -4.01 1.79
CA LYS A 8 12.44 -4.03 1.41
C LYS A 8 11.74 -5.26 1.98
N VAL A 9 12.41 -6.42 1.95
CA VAL A 9 11.90 -7.69 2.50
C VAL A 9 11.62 -7.56 4.00
N GLY A 10 12.56 -7.01 4.78
CA GLY A 10 12.36 -6.79 6.21
C GLY A 10 11.25 -5.79 6.53
N LYS A 11 11.04 -4.77 5.68
CA LYS A 11 9.89 -3.86 5.82
C LYS A 11 8.57 -4.57 5.53
N VAL A 12 8.51 -5.44 4.52
CA VAL A 12 7.32 -6.26 4.25
C VAL A 12 7.02 -7.16 5.45
N ARG A 13 8.04 -7.86 5.99
CA ARG A 13 7.91 -8.70 7.19
C ARG A 13 7.33 -7.96 8.39
N LEU A 14 7.83 -6.74 8.63
CA LEU A 14 7.31 -5.90 9.70
C LEU A 14 5.82 -5.58 9.52
N LEU A 15 5.38 -5.26 8.30
CA LEU A 15 3.99 -4.92 8.01
C LEU A 15 3.02 -6.12 8.13
N ILE A 16 3.50 -7.32 7.82
CA ILE A 16 2.70 -8.55 7.95
C ILE A 16 2.84 -9.22 9.32
N ASN A 17 3.63 -8.64 10.22
CA ASN A 17 3.98 -9.17 11.55
C ASN A 17 4.66 -10.55 11.50
N ASP A 18 5.44 -10.83 10.45
CA ASP A 18 6.26 -12.04 10.27
C ASP A 18 7.67 -11.80 10.82
N VAL A 19 7.75 -11.59 12.14
CA VAL A 19 8.97 -11.15 12.85
C VAL A 19 9.60 -12.24 13.71
N ASP A 20 8.96 -13.41 13.83
CA ASP A 20 9.51 -14.55 14.56
C ASP A 20 10.51 -15.32 13.69
N GLU A 21 11.80 -15.04 13.88
CA GLU A 21 12.89 -15.70 13.14
C GLU A 21 12.92 -17.23 13.28
N GLY A 22 12.31 -17.79 14.34
CA GLY A 22 12.23 -19.23 14.54
C GLY A 22 11.10 -19.91 13.76
N ASN A 23 10.09 -19.15 13.34
CA ASN A 23 8.88 -19.67 12.71
C ASN A 23 8.29 -18.67 11.70
N LEU A 24 9.08 -18.42 10.65
CA LEU A 24 8.69 -17.51 9.58
C LEU A 24 7.57 -18.12 8.74
N VAL A 25 6.50 -17.35 8.54
CA VAL A 25 5.37 -17.75 7.70
C VAL A 25 5.78 -17.73 6.23
N PHE A 26 6.55 -16.73 5.82
CA PHE A 26 7.01 -16.56 4.46
C PHE A 26 8.55 -16.61 4.36
N PRO A 27 9.12 -17.51 3.54
CA PRO A 27 10.55 -17.44 3.22
C PRO A 27 10.85 -16.18 2.40
N ASP A 28 12.09 -15.71 2.46
CA ASP A 28 12.51 -14.45 1.82
C ASP A 28 12.21 -14.44 0.31
N ASP A 29 12.45 -15.56 -0.38
CA ASP A 29 12.17 -15.73 -1.82
C ASP A 29 10.70 -15.43 -2.18
N GLN A 30 9.75 -15.75 -1.30
CA GLN A 30 8.33 -15.45 -1.52
C GLN A 30 8.03 -13.96 -1.37
N LEU A 31 8.68 -13.30 -0.40
CA LEU A 31 8.53 -11.86 -0.19
C LEU A 31 9.18 -11.06 -1.32
N GLU A 32 10.31 -11.52 -1.84
CA GLU A 32 10.92 -10.97 -3.05
C GLU A 32 10.00 -11.12 -4.26
N ALA A 33 9.35 -12.28 -4.41
CA ALA A 33 8.36 -12.48 -5.48
C ALA A 33 7.16 -11.54 -5.36
N PHE A 34 6.63 -11.32 -4.14
CA PHE A 34 5.54 -10.36 -3.92
C PHE A 34 5.96 -8.92 -4.22
N LEU A 35 7.19 -8.54 -3.84
CA LEU A 35 7.77 -7.24 -4.21
C LEU A 35 7.88 -7.09 -5.73
N ALA A 36 8.35 -8.12 -6.43
CA ALA A 36 8.46 -8.10 -7.89
C ALA A 36 7.10 -7.95 -8.60
N LEU A 37 6.05 -8.60 -8.07
CA LEU A 37 4.68 -8.51 -8.61
C LEU A 37 4.06 -7.12 -8.41
N GLU A 38 4.41 -6.44 -7.32
CA GLU A 38 3.81 -5.16 -6.94
C GLU A 38 4.73 -3.96 -7.23
N HIS A 39 5.60 -4.09 -8.24
CA HIS A 39 6.52 -3.04 -8.69
C HIS A 39 7.37 -2.46 -7.56
N ASP A 40 7.95 -3.32 -6.72
CA ASP A 40 8.82 -2.93 -5.63
C ASP A 40 8.15 -2.09 -4.52
N SER A 41 6.81 -1.96 -4.55
CA SER A 41 6.03 -1.28 -3.54
C SER A 41 5.87 -2.15 -2.30
N VAL A 42 6.51 -1.75 -1.20
CA VAL A 42 6.52 -2.48 0.08
C VAL A 42 5.09 -2.65 0.63
N LYS A 43 4.27 -1.60 0.60
CA LYS A 43 2.91 -1.62 1.15
C LYS A 43 1.99 -2.54 0.33
N ARG A 44 2.11 -2.50 -1.01
CA ARG A 44 1.32 -3.37 -1.90
C ARG A 44 1.76 -4.83 -1.80
N ALA A 45 3.06 -5.10 -1.75
CA ALA A 45 3.59 -6.45 -1.54
C ALA A 45 3.13 -7.04 -0.20
N ALA A 46 3.14 -6.25 0.88
CA ALA A 46 2.61 -6.66 2.17
C ALA A 46 1.11 -6.95 2.12
N ALA A 47 0.32 -6.12 1.44
CA ALA A 47 -1.11 -6.38 1.23
C ALA A 47 -1.35 -7.71 0.48
N GLN A 48 -0.54 -8.00 -0.53
CA GLN A 48 -0.63 -9.25 -1.30
C GLN A 48 -0.27 -10.48 -0.44
N ALA A 49 0.76 -10.39 0.39
CA ALA A 49 1.11 -11.44 1.35
C ALA A 49 -0.01 -11.70 2.37
N ILE A 50 -0.63 -10.63 2.91
CA ILE A 50 -1.77 -10.73 3.84
C ILE A 50 -2.96 -11.43 3.17
N ASP A 51 -3.27 -11.14 1.90
CA ASP A 51 -4.36 -11.80 1.19
C ASP A 51 -4.08 -13.29 0.92
N SER A 52 -2.83 -13.64 0.63
CA SER A 52 -2.40 -15.03 0.53
C SER A 52 -2.58 -15.76 1.86
N GLN A 53 -2.14 -15.16 2.96
CA GLN A 53 -2.32 -15.71 4.30
C GLN A 53 -3.81 -15.82 4.68
N ALA A 54 -4.62 -14.82 4.36
CA ALA A 54 -6.07 -14.84 4.61
C ALA A 54 -6.76 -16.01 3.90
N THR A 55 -6.31 -16.34 2.70
CA THR A 55 -6.82 -17.50 1.95
C THR A 55 -6.42 -18.81 2.62
N ASN A 56 -5.17 -18.93 3.07
CA ASN A 56 -4.70 -20.11 3.79
C ASN A 56 -5.45 -20.30 5.12
N GLU A 57 -5.66 -19.24 5.89
CA GLU A 57 -6.38 -19.28 7.17
C GLU A 57 -7.87 -19.62 6.99
N ALA A 58 -8.51 -19.08 5.95
CA ALA A 58 -9.89 -19.42 5.61
C ALA A 58 -10.05 -20.92 5.30
N LEU A 59 -9.07 -21.49 4.58
CA LEU A 59 -9.06 -22.91 4.22
C LEU A 59 -8.69 -23.82 5.41
N ALA A 60 -7.81 -23.35 6.29
CA ALA A 60 -7.35 -24.08 7.46
C ALA A 60 -8.44 -24.17 8.55
N LEU A 61 -9.03 -23.04 8.92
CA LEU A 61 -10.06 -22.98 9.97
C LEU A 61 -11.42 -23.51 9.48
N LYS A 62 -11.71 -23.33 8.18
CA LYS A 62 -13.03 -23.54 7.60
C LYS A 62 -14.10 -22.79 8.42
N VAL A 63 -15.38 -23.01 8.12
CA VAL A 63 -16.47 -22.54 8.99
C VAL A 63 -17.08 -23.79 9.61
N LEU A 64 -16.71 -24.05 10.87
CA LEU A 64 -17.20 -25.21 11.63
C LEU A 64 -18.01 -24.73 12.83
N LYS A 65 -19.19 -25.31 12.98
CA LYS A 65 -20.06 -25.11 14.12
C LYS A 65 -20.46 -26.47 14.65
N ASP A 66 -19.87 -26.84 15.79
CA ASP A 66 -20.21 -28.04 16.54
C ASP A 66 -20.45 -27.68 18.01
N HIS A 67 -21.20 -28.51 18.74
CA HIS A 67 -21.93 -28.26 19.98
C HIS A 67 -21.29 -27.39 21.09
N GLN A 68 -19.97 -27.12 21.07
CA GLN A 68 -19.30 -26.16 21.96
C GLN A 68 -18.16 -25.34 21.31
N VAL A 69 -17.87 -25.52 20.02
CA VAL A 69 -16.75 -24.85 19.32
C VAL A 69 -17.23 -24.23 18.02
N GLN A 70 -16.99 -22.92 17.88
CA GLN A 70 -17.22 -22.17 16.65
C GLN A 70 -15.89 -21.61 16.15
N THR A 71 -15.52 -21.96 14.92
CA THR A 71 -14.41 -21.34 14.18
C THR A 71 -14.98 -20.68 12.95
N ASP A 72 -14.58 -19.43 12.73
CA ASP A 72 -15.07 -18.60 11.62
C ASP A 72 -13.88 -18.10 10.81
N GLY A 73 -13.34 -18.99 9.97
CA GLY A 73 -12.25 -18.64 9.05
C GLY A 73 -12.64 -17.57 8.04
N ALA A 74 -13.93 -17.46 7.70
CA ALA A 74 -14.42 -16.42 6.79
C ALA A 74 -14.31 -15.02 7.44
N LYS A 75 -14.74 -14.88 8.69
CA LYS A 75 -14.63 -13.63 9.43
C LYS A 75 -13.18 -13.22 9.68
N LEU A 76 -12.29 -14.18 9.95
CA LEU A 76 -10.85 -13.91 10.07
C LEU A 76 -10.28 -13.39 8.74
N ALA A 77 -10.57 -14.08 7.63
CA ALA A 77 -10.10 -13.67 6.31
C ALA A 77 -10.62 -12.30 5.90
N ASP A 78 -11.87 -11.97 6.23
CA ASP A 78 -12.44 -10.64 5.97
C ASP A 78 -11.74 -9.54 6.79
N ALA A 79 -11.36 -9.82 8.04
CA ALA A 79 -10.58 -8.88 8.84
C ALA A 79 -9.19 -8.64 8.23
N MET A 80 -8.54 -9.70 7.74
CA MET A 80 -7.24 -9.60 7.08
C MET A 80 -7.32 -8.83 5.76
N ARG A 81 -8.34 -9.07 4.93
CA ARG A 81 -8.56 -8.33 3.68
C ARG A 81 -8.78 -6.85 3.91
N ARG A 82 -9.50 -6.45 4.96
CA ARG A 82 -9.63 -5.03 5.34
C ARG A 82 -8.29 -4.39 5.70
N HIS A 83 -7.41 -5.14 6.35
CA HIS A 83 -6.05 -4.66 6.64
C HIS A 83 -5.24 -4.50 5.34
N ALA A 84 -5.30 -5.47 4.43
CA ALA A 84 -4.68 -5.39 3.11
C ALA A 84 -5.20 -4.18 2.31
N ASP A 85 -6.51 -3.92 2.32
CA ASP A 85 -7.10 -2.76 1.65
C ASP A 85 -6.64 -1.44 2.25
N SER A 86 -6.45 -1.37 3.56
CA SER A 86 -5.88 -0.18 4.22
C SER A 86 -4.45 0.08 3.74
N LEU A 87 -3.62 -0.95 3.61
CA LEU A 87 -2.25 -0.82 3.09
C LEU A 87 -2.23 -0.39 1.63
N ARG A 88 -3.13 -0.92 0.79
CA ARG A 88 -3.30 -0.48 -0.60
C ARG A 88 -3.74 0.98 -0.70
N LYS A 89 -4.64 1.42 0.18
CA LYS A 89 -5.07 2.82 0.23
C LYS A 89 -3.89 3.73 0.58
N GLN A 90 -3.11 3.38 1.60
CA GLN A 90 -1.92 4.13 1.98
C GLN A 90 -0.88 4.16 0.87
N ALA A 91 -0.71 3.08 0.11
CA ALA A 91 0.21 3.06 -1.03
C ALA A 91 -0.21 4.04 -2.12
N ARG A 92 -1.51 4.10 -2.45
CA ARG A 92 -2.05 5.07 -3.41
C ARG A 92 -1.91 6.50 -2.93
N GLU A 93 -2.21 6.76 -1.65
CA GLU A 93 -2.06 8.09 -1.06
C GLU A 93 -0.59 8.56 -1.08
N ASP A 94 0.38 7.66 -0.87
CA ASP A 94 1.80 8.00 -1.00
C ASP A 94 2.16 8.32 -2.47
N GLU A 95 1.69 7.51 -3.43
CA GLU A 95 1.92 7.73 -4.87
C GLU A 95 1.32 9.06 -5.35
N ASP A 96 0.09 9.38 -4.94
CA ASP A 96 -0.60 10.64 -5.27
C ASP A 96 0.12 11.85 -4.63
N ALA A 97 0.61 11.73 -3.40
CA ALA A 97 1.36 12.78 -2.72
C ALA A 97 2.74 13.05 -3.36
N GLU A 98 3.34 12.04 -3.99
CA GLU A 98 4.58 12.19 -4.76
C GLU A 98 4.33 12.88 -6.12
N ASP A 99 3.15 12.70 -6.74
CA ASP A 99 2.76 13.32 -8.02
C ASP A 99 2.25 14.77 -7.87
N ASP A 100 1.73 15.12 -6.68
CA ASP A 100 1.28 16.46 -6.29
C ASP A 100 2.39 17.53 -6.19
N GLY A 101 3.63 17.20 -6.57
CA GLY A 101 4.75 18.15 -6.67
C GLY A 101 4.72 19.07 -7.89
N PHE A 102 3.76 18.92 -8.81
CA PHE A 102 3.67 19.68 -10.07
C PHE A 102 2.35 20.45 -10.24
N TYR A 103 2.02 21.32 -9.28
CA TYR A 103 0.95 22.30 -9.47
C TYR A 103 1.46 23.48 -10.32
N PHE A 104 0.94 23.63 -11.54
CA PHE A 104 0.98 24.92 -12.24
C PHE A 104 0.06 25.89 -11.49
N ASP A 105 0.64 26.72 -10.64
CA ASP A 105 -0.07 27.87 -10.08
C ASP A 105 -0.30 28.89 -11.19
N VAL A 106 -1.49 28.89 -11.79
CA VAL A 106 -1.94 29.99 -12.63
C VAL A 106 -2.33 31.13 -11.70
N ILE A 107 -1.36 31.97 -11.37
CA ILE A 107 -1.62 33.24 -10.69
C ILE A 107 -2.45 34.10 -11.65
N ASP A 108 -3.70 34.37 -11.27
CA ASP A 108 -4.50 35.39 -11.95
C ASP A 108 -3.87 36.76 -11.62
N ILE A 109 -3.11 37.31 -12.57
CA ILE A 109 -2.53 38.66 -12.46
C ILE A 109 -3.66 39.67 -12.63
N VAL A 110 -4.47 39.85 -11.59
CA VAL A 110 -5.42 40.96 -11.51
C VAL A 110 -5.06 41.83 -10.31
N GLY A 111 -4.38 42.93 -10.61
CA GLY A 111 -4.41 44.12 -9.75
C GLY A 111 -3.08 44.81 -9.52
N GLY A 112 -2.51 45.45 -10.55
CA GLY A 112 -1.57 46.55 -10.31
C GLY A 112 -0.52 46.76 -11.39
N ASN A 113 -0.74 47.78 -12.22
CA ASN A 113 0.25 48.50 -13.03
C ASN A 113 0.54 47.98 -14.46
N GLY A 114 -0.36 48.35 -15.39
CA GLY A 114 0.05 49.18 -16.53
C GLY A 114 0.88 48.58 -17.67
N SER A 115 0.89 47.28 -17.89
CA SER A 115 1.58 46.71 -19.06
C SER A 115 0.54 46.27 -20.10
N HIS A 116 0.33 47.08 -21.14
CA HIS A 116 -0.46 46.68 -22.31
C HIS A 116 0.21 45.46 -22.97
N PRO A 117 -0.55 44.50 -23.50
CA PRO A 117 0.03 43.45 -24.34
C PRO A 117 0.72 44.10 -25.54
N GLU A 118 2.00 43.77 -25.74
CA GLU A 118 2.95 44.35 -26.71
C GLU A 118 2.56 44.15 -28.20
N LEU A 119 1.34 43.67 -28.48
CA LEU A 119 0.85 43.23 -29.78
C LEU A 119 -0.46 43.91 -30.22
N THR A 120 -0.69 45.15 -29.80
CA THR A 120 -1.74 46.00 -30.39
C THR A 120 -1.15 47.27 -30.97
N GLU A 121 -1.49 47.58 -32.21
CA GLU A 121 -1.06 48.80 -32.89
C GLU A 121 -1.56 50.04 -32.12
N ARG A 122 -0.66 51.01 -31.89
CA ARG A 122 -1.02 52.26 -31.19
C ARG A 122 -1.81 53.17 -32.12
N PRO A 123 -2.95 53.74 -31.70
CA PRO A 123 -3.66 54.74 -32.50
C PRO A 123 -2.81 56.02 -32.62
N LEU A 124 -2.83 56.62 -33.82
CA LEU A 124 -2.09 57.84 -34.20
C LEU A 124 -2.49 59.07 -33.38
#